data_AF-A0A8D3Y3J9-F1
#
_entry.id   AF-A0A8D3Y3J9-F1
#
_cell.length_a   1.000
_cell.length_b   1.000
_cell.length_c   1.000
_cell.angle_alpha   90.00
_cell.angle_beta   90.00
_cell.angle_gamma   90.00
#
_symmetry.space_group_name_H-M   'P 1'
#
loop_
_entity.id
_entity.type
_entity.pdbx_description
1 polymer ?
#
loop_
_entity_poly.entity_id
_entity_poly.type
_entity_poly.pdbx_seq_one_letter_code
_entity_poly.pdbx_strand_id
1 'polypeptide(L)'
;MATAPIESLAKLLDLTPRRVQQLAKEGVIPKPATRGQYDIIPSVVAYIRHLRAVASGDGGNLLTEKTRLARAQAEKTEVEIARLKGVLVPAAQVERAWASMIAAARAKLLTLPVRATPLVLPLSEESAIERLLTDMVMEALSELAEAALDDDPDLANPGALAVATTPDDDGEPMG
;
A
#
# COMPACT_ATOMS: atom_id res chain seq x y z
N MET A 1 43.40 17.82 42.41
CA MET A 1 42.32 17.53 41.43
C MET A 1 41.04 18.12 41.98
N ALA A 2 40.23 18.79 41.14
CA ALA A 2 39.00 19.45 41.58
C ALA A 2 37.90 18.39 41.76
N THR A 3 37.65 17.98 42.99
CA THR A 3 36.59 17.03 43.33
C THR A 3 35.34 17.77 43.78
N ALA A 4 34.17 17.22 43.44
CA ALA A 4 32.88 17.77 43.83
C ALA A 4 31.93 16.68 44.36
N PRO A 5 31.01 17.05 45.26
CA PRO A 5 29.95 16.16 45.70
C PRO A 5 28.98 15.88 44.54
N ILE A 6 28.24 14.78 44.66
CA ILE A 6 27.38 14.29 43.57
C ILE A 6 26.29 15.28 43.18
N GLU A 7 25.79 16.08 44.13
CA GLU A 7 24.76 17.10 43.89
C GLU A 7 25.29 18.22 42.98
N SER A 8 26.55 18.62 43.17
CA SER A 8 27.21 19.63 42.34
C SER A 8 27.49 19.11 40.94
N LEU A 9 27.94 17.85 40.82
CA LEU A 9 28.15 17.22 39.51
C LEU A 9 26.83 17.02 38.75
N ALA A 10 25.78 16.59 39.45
CA ALA A 10 24.43 16.43 38.91
C ALA A 10 23.90 17.74 38.31
N LYS A 11 24.02 18.85 39.04
CA LYS A 11 23.65 20.18 38.53
C LYS A 11 24.48 20.61 37.31
N LEU A 12 25.78 20.32 37.32
CA LEU A 12 26.68 20.69 36.22
C LEU A 12 26.38 19.92 34.92
N LEU A 13 25.99 18.65 35.04
CA LEU A 13 25.67 17.79 33.90
C LEU A 13 24.19 17.86 33.48
N ASP A 14 23.38 18.66 34.18
CA ASP A 14 21.93 18.73 34.05
C ASP A 14 21.24 17.36 34.19
N LEU A 15 21.61 16.63 35.25
CA LEU A 15 21.12 15.29 35.56
C LEU A 15 20.65 15.18 37.01
N THR A 16 19.88 14.13 37.32
CA THR A 16 19.59 13.76 38.70
C THR A 16 20.78 13.04 39.34
N PRO A 17 21.02 13.18 40.67
CA PRO A 17 22.08 12.44 41.37
C PRO A 17 21.98 10.93 41.16
N ARG A 18 20.76 10.39 41.12
CA ARG A 18 20.48 8.97 40.82
C ARG A 18 20.98 8.58 39.43
N ARG A 19 20.79 9.43 38.42
CA ARG A 19 21.27 9.16 37.06
C ARG A 19 22.80 9.19 36.98
N VAL A 20 23.46 10.10 37.71
CA VAL A 20 24.93 10.13 37.81
C VAL A 20 25.48 8.84 38.44
N GLN A 21 24.86 8.33 39.51
CA GLN A 21 25.26 7.05 40.11
C GLN A 21 25.07 5.87 39.16
N GLN A 22 23.96 5.87 38.41
CA GLN A 22 23.70 4.83 37.41
C GLN A 22 24.77 4.84 36.32
N LEU A 23 25.09 6.00 35.75
CA LEU A 23 26.14 6.13 34.73
C LEU A 23 27.53 5.75 35.27
N ALA A 24 27.81 6.01 36.55
CA ALA A 24 29.03 5.55 37.19
C ALA A 24 29.08 4.02 37.40
N LYS A 25 27.91 3.39 37.63
CA LYS A 25 27.78 1.92 37.71
C LYS A 25 27.92 1.27 36.34
N GLU A 26 27.37 1.90 35.30
CA GLU A 26 27.45 1.49 33.89
C GLU A 26 28.86 1.70 33.30
N GLY A 27 29.78 2.34 34.04
CA GLY A 27 31.16 2.59 33.62
C GLY A 27 31.31 3.77 32.65
N VAL A 28 30.24 4.53 32.42
CA VAL A 28 30.22 5.72 31.56
C VAL A 28 30.91 6.90 32.24
N ILE A 29 30.63 7.11 33.54
CA ILE A 29 31.29 8.14 34.35
C ILE A 29 32.32 7.46 35.27
N PRO A 30 33.53 8.02 35.45
CA PRO A 30 34.50 7.48 36.40
C PRO A 30 33.92 7.37 37.81
N LYS A 31 34.21 6.25 38.48
CA LYS A 31 33.81 6.05 39.87
C LYS A 31 34.43 7.13 40.77
N PRO A 32 33.74 7.51 41.86
CA PRO A 32 34.21 8.57 42.73
C PRO A 32 35.56 8.19 43.37
N ALA A 33 36.49 9.14 43.41
CA ALA A 33 37.84 8.92 43.92
C ALA A 33 37.84 8.71 45.45
N THR A 34 36.91 9.37 46.14
CA THR A 34 36.63 9.23 47.58
C THR A 34 35.12 9.06 47.73
N ARG A 35 34.64 8.40 48.80
CA ARG A 35 33.21 8.14 49.02
C ARG A 35 32.35 9.41 48.80
N GLY A 36 31.59 9.43 47.71
CA GLY A 36 30.69 10.53 47.35
C GLY A 36 31.32 11.73 46.64
N GLN A 37 32.63 11.73 46.38
CA GLN A 37 33.33 12.80 45.66
C GLN A 37 33.83 12.35 44.29
N TYR A 38 33.36 13.04 43.26
CA TYR A 38 33.70 12.78 41.87
C TYR A 38 34.70 13.81 41.36
N ASP A 39 35.63 13.37 40.51
CA ASP A 39 36.49 14.30 39.79
C ASP A 39 35.68 14.95 38.67
N ILE A 40 35.58 16.28 38.69
CA ILE A 40 34.70 17.03 37.79
C ILE A 40 35.16 16.86 36.33
N ILE A 41 36.46 17.04 36.07
CA ILE A 41 36.99 17.10 34.71
C ILE A 41 36.81 15.76 33.98
N PRO A 42 37.25 14.61 34.54
CA PRO A 42 37.04 13.31 33.91
C PRO A 42 35.56 12.97 33.72
N SER A 43 34.70 13.35 34.67
CA SER A 43 33.26 13.05 34.61
C SER A 43 32.55 13.79 33.48
N VAL A 44 32.85 15.09 33.32
CA VAL A 44 32.28 15.91 32.24
C VAL A 44 32.75 15.42 30.87
N VAL A 45 34.05 15.16 30.69
CA VAL A 45 34.59 14.68 29.42
C VAL A 45 34.00 13.31 29.03
N ALA A 46 33.85 12.41 29.99
CA ALA A 46 33.27 11.09 29.76
C ALA A 46 31.78 11.18 29.37
N TYR A 47 31.02 12.07 30.02
CA TYR A 47 29.61 12.31 29.68
C TYR A 47 29.43 12.93 28.28
N ILE A 48 30.27 13.91 27.91
CA ILE A 48 30.25 14.49 26.57
C ILE A 48 30.57 13.43 25.50
N ARG A 49 31.54 12.55 25.77
CA ARG A 49 31.87 11.43 24.86
C ARG A 49 30.71 10.47 24.71
N HIS A 50 30.01 10.15 25.81
CA HIS A 50 28.81 9.31 25.78
C HIS A 50 27.68 9.96 24.97
N LEU A 51 27.39 11.25 25.16
CA LEU A 51 26.39 11.96 24.38
C LEU A 51 26.72 11.96 22.88
N ARG A 52 28.00 12.17 22.53
CA ARG A 52 28.45 12.07 21.14
C ARG A 52 28.27 10.66 20.58
N ALA A 53 28.61 9.62 21.34
CA ALA A 53 28.45 8.24 20.93
C ALA A 53 26.96 7.86 20.73
N VAL A 54 26.07 8.31 21.61
CA VAL A 54 24.61 8.10 21.49
C VAL A 54 24.04 8.83 20.28
N ALA A 55 24.48 10.08 20.05
CA ALA A 55 24.08 10.86 18.88
C ALA A 55 24.60 10.27 17.57
N SER A 56 25.79 9.66 17.59
CA SER A 56 26.41 9.04 16.41
C SER A 56 26.02 7.57 16.18
N GLY A 57 25.44 6.88 17.17
CA GLY A 57 25.52 5.42 17.24
C GLY A 57 24.23 4.60 17.24
N ASP A 58 23.04 5.13 17.55
CA ASP A 58 21.84 4.24 17.63
C ASP A 58 20.49 4.97 17.61
N GLY A 59 20.42 6.18 18.18
CA GLY A 59 19.16 6.94 18.28
C GLY A 59 18.61 7.44 16.94
N GLY A 60 19.50 7.79 16.00
CA GLY A 60 19.12 8.23 14.65
C GLY A 60 18.64 7.08 13.77
N ASN A 61 19.33 5.93 13.83
CA ASN A 61 19.06 4.78 12.98
C ASN A 61 17.74 4.07 13.36
N LEU A 62 17.45 3.97 14.66
CA LEU A 62 16.20 3.38 15.13
C LEU A 62 14.99 4.26 14.78
N LEU A 63 15.12 5.59 14.83
CA LEU A 63 14.05 6.51 14.42
C LEU A 63 13.81 6.46 12.90
N THR A 64 14.89 6.39 12.10
CA THR A 64 14.78 6.28 10.63
C THR A 64 14.20 4.94 10.20
N GLU A 65 14.61 3.83 10.80
CA GLU A 65 14.07 2.50 10.49
C GLU A 65 12.61 2.37 10.94
N LYS A 66 12.23 2.92 12.09
CA LYS A 66 10.82 3.00 12.52
C LYS A 66 9.98 3.84 11.57
N THR A 67 10.51 4.94 11.06
CA THR A 67 9.83 5.80 10.08
C THR A 67 9.66 5.07 8.74
N ARG A 68 10.68 4.32 8.29
CA ARG A 68 10.60 3.49 7.07
C ARG A 68 9.57 2.37 7.22
N LEU A 69 9.58 1.66 8.35
CA LEU A 69 8.60 0.62 8.66
C LEU A 69 7.18 1.18 8.74
N ALA A 70 6.99 2.34 9.39
CA ALA A 70 5.67 2.99 9.48
C ALA A 70 5.13 3.40 8.10
N ARG A 71 6.00 3.93 7.22
CA ARG A 71 5.63 4.24 5.83
C ARG A 71 5.26 2.99 5.04
N ALA A 72 6.08 1.94 5.11
CA ALA A 72 5.78 0.67 4.43
C ALA A 72 4.49 0.02 4.94
N GLN A 73 4.21 0.15 6.24
CA GLN A 73 2.97 -0.35 6.84
C GLN A 73 1.75 0.47 6.41
N ALA A 74 1.89 1.80 6.29
CA ALA A 74 0.83 2.66 5.77
C ALA A 74 0.52 2.31 4.30
N GLU A 75 1.54 2.17 3.46
CA GLU A 75 1.40 1.81 2.04
C GLU A 75 0.77 0.42 1.87
N LYS A 76 1.15 -0.56 2.70
CA LYS A 76 0.49 -1.87 2.75
C LYS A 76 -1.00 -1.75 3.10
N THR A 77 -1.33 -0.91 4.08
CA THR A 77 -2.70 -0.69 4.54
C THR A 77 -3.52 0.01 3.45
N GLU A 78 -2.94 0.97 2.73
CA GLU A 78 -3.60 1.63 1.59
C GLU A 78 -3.89 0.66 0.44
N VAL A 79 -2.93 -0.22 0.09
CA VAL A 79 -3.15 -1.27 -0.91
C VAL A 79 -4.24 -2.26 -0.47
N GLU A 80 -4.25 -2.65 0.81
CA GLU A 80 -5.31 -3.51 1.37
C GLU A 80 -6.68 -2.81 1.34
N ILE A 81 -6.76 -1.53 1.68
CA ILE A 81 -7.98 -0.73 1.58
C ILE A 81 -8.45 -0.60 0.12
N ALA A 82 -7.54 -0.34 -0.81
CA ALA A 82 -7.86 -0.23 -2.24
C ALA A 82 -8.35 -1.57 -2.83
N ARG A 83 -7.76 -2.68 -2.39
CA ARG A 83 -8.22 -4.04 -2.72
C ARG A 83 -9.61 -4.31 -2.15
N LEU A 84 -9.85 -3.96 -0.88
CA LEU A 84 -11.16 -4.15 -0.23
C LEU A 84 -12.25 -3.25 -0.82
N LYS A 85 -11.89 -2.07 -1.34
CA LYS A 85 -12.80 -1.15 -2.05
C LYS A 85 -13.08 -1.56 -3.50
N GLY A 86 -12.52 -2.68 -3.98
CA GLY A 86 -12.74 -3.17 -5.35
C GLY A 86 -12.07 -2.35 -6.45
N VAL A 87 -11.17 -1.42 -6.10
CA VAL A 87 -10.46 -0.56 -7.07
C VAL A 87 -9.23 -1.27 -7.66
N LEU A 88 -8.68 -2.25 -6.94
CA LEU A 88 -7.52 -3.01 -7.36
C LEU A 88 -7.92 -4.41 -7.86
N VAL A 89 -8.02 -4.58 -9.18
CA VAL A 89 -8.21 -5.90 -9.80
C VAL A 89 -6.85 -6.51 -10.12
N PRO A 90 -6.59 -7.79 -9.76
CA PRO A 90 -5.36 -8.46 -10.15
C PRO A 90 -5.19 -8.47 -11.68
N ALA A 91 -4.06 -7.97 -12.19
CA ALA A 91 -3.79 -7.95 -13.64
C ALA A 91 -3.95 -9.34 -14.28
N ALA A 92 -3.49 -10.39 -13.60
CA ALA A 92 -3.64 -11.78 -14.06
C ALA A 92 -5.10 -12.28 -14.12
N GLN A 93 -6.05 -11.65 -13.40
CA GLN A 93 -7.47 -11.95 -13.54
C GLN A 93 -8.04 -11.27 -14.77
N VAL A 94 -7.72 -9.98 -14.97
CA VAL A 94 -8.10 -9.23 -16.18
C VAL A 94 -7.58 -9.91 -17.43
N GLU A 95 -6.29 -10.26 -17.48
CA GLU A 95 -5.68 -10.95 -18.63
C GLU A 95 -6.39 -12.27 -18.97
N ARG A 96 -6.75 -13.07 -17.96
CA ARG A 96 -7.48 -14.33 -18.17
C ARG A 96 -8.90 -14.09 -18.70
N ALA A 97 -9.62 -13.13 -18.12
CA ALA A 97 -10.97 -12.78 -18.56
C ALA A 97 -10.96 -12.31 -20.03
N TRP A 98 -10.06 -11.38 -20.38
CA TRP A 98 -9.90 -10.91 -21.75
C TRP A 98 -9.49 -12.02 -22.71
N ALA A 99 -8.57 -12.90 -22.31
CA ALA A 99 -8.17 -14.04 -23.12
C ALA A 99 -9.35 -15.01 -23.37
N SER A 100 -10.17 -15.27 -22.36
CA SER A 100 -11.40 -16.09 -22.48
C SER A 100 -12.39 -15.45 -23.45
N MET A 101 -12.71 -14.17 -23.27
CA MET A 101 -13.63 -13.42 -24.14
C MET A 101 -13.16 -13.42 -25.60
N ILE A 102 -11.87 -13.17 -25.85
CA ILE A 102 -11.30 -13.19 -27.21
C ILE A 102 -11.35 -14.60 -27.81
N ALA A 103 -11.08 -15.64 -27.02
CA ALA A 103 -11.18 -17.02 -27.49
C ALA A 103 -12.62 -17.40 -27.86
N ALA A 104 -13.60 -17.03 -27.03
CA ALA A 104 -15.02 -17.24 -27.29
C ALA A 104 -15.47 -16.48 -28.55
N ALA A 105 -15.09 -15.22 -28.69
CA ALA A 105 -15.37 -14.41 -29.88
C ALA A 105 -14.81 -15.05 -31.14
N ARG A 106 -13.54 -15.47 -31.11
CA ARG A 106 -12.89 -16.15 -32.23
C ARG A 106 -13.63 -17.43 -32.62
N ALA A 107 -14.04 -18.25 -31.65
CA ALA A 107 -14.79 -19.47 -31.92
C ALA A 107 -16.13 -19.15 -32.63
N LYS A 108 -16.93 -18.20 -32.09
CA LYS A 108 -18.21 -17.78 -32.68
C LYS A 108 -18.03 -17.27 -34.11
N LEU A 109 -17.09 -16.35 -34.33
CA LEU A 109 -16.82 -15.77 -35.65
C LEU A 109 -16.42 -16.82 -36.70
N LEU A 110 -15.61 -17.81 -36.32
CA LEU A 110 -15.22 -18.88 -37.24
C LEU A 110 -16.37 -19.87 -37.53
N THR A 111 -17.33 -20.03 -36.61
CA THR A 111 -18.50 -20.87 -36.83
C THR A 111 -19.59 -20.22 -37.69
N LEU A 112 -19.62 -18.88 -37.76
CA LEU A 112 -20.64 -18.14 -38.52
C LEU A 112 -20.66 -18.52 -40.01
N PRO A 113 -19.55 -18.49 -40.77
CA PRO A 113 -19.56 -18.89 -42.17
C PRO A 113 -20.01 -20.34 -42.38
N VAL A 114 -19.63 -21.24 -41.46
CA VAL A 114 -19.99 -22.67 -41.53
C VAL A 114 -21.50 -22.85 -41.37
N ARG A 115 -22.13 -22.11 -40.44
CA ARG A 115 -23.59 -22.09 -40.25
C ARG A 115 -24.32 -21.34 -41.37
N ALA A 116 -23.76 -20.24 -41.86
CA ALA A 116 -24.40 -19.37 -42.84
C ALA A 116 -24.45 -20.00 -44.24
N THR A 117 -23.39 -20.69 -44.65
CA THR A 117 -23.28 -21.30 -46.00
C THR A 117 -24.51 -22.14 -46.41
N PRO A 118 -24.98 -23.14 -45.63
CA PRO A 118 -26.16 -23.93 -46.01
C PRO A 118 -27.47 -23.14 -45.99
N LEU A 119 -27.55 -22.05 -45.24
CA LEU A 119 -28.74 -21.20 -45.12
C LEU A 119 -28.82 -20.15 -46.24
N VAL A 120 -27.67 -19.71 -46.75
CA VAL A 120 -27.56 -18.76 -47.87
C VAL A 120 -27.74 -19.45 -49.22
N LEU A 121 -27.27 -20.69 -49.37
CA LEU A 121 -27.36 -21.48 -50.61
C LEU A 121 -28.76 -21.51 -51.30
N PRO A 122 -29.89 -21.64 -50.57
CA PRO A 122 -31.22 -21.64 -51.19
C PRO A 122 -31.80 -20.24 -51.45
N LEU A 123 -31.14 -19.16 -51.00
CA LEU A 123 -31.64 -17.79 -51.13
C LEU A 123 -31.12 -17.14 -52.43
N SER A 124 -32.03 -16.51 -53.16
CA SER A 124 -31.72 -15.79 -54.41
C SER A 124 -31.87 -14.28 -54.31
N GLU A 125 -32.51 -13.78 -53.25
CA GLU A 125 -32.70 -12.35 -53.01
C GLU A 125 -31.60 -11.79 -52.11
N GLU A 126 -30.89 -10.78 -52.59
CA GLU A 126 -29.83 -10.09 -51.84
C GLU A 126 -30.31 -9.58 -50.48
N SER A 127 -31.50 -8.96 -50.44
CA SER A 127 -32.09 -8.46 -49.18
C SER A 127 -32.41 -9.57 -48.17
N ALA A 128 -32.70 -10.79 -48.63
CA ALA A 128 -32.94 -11.93 -47.74
C ALA A 128 -31.63 -12.48 -47.19
N ILE A 129 -30.57 -12.51 -48.02
CA ILE A 129 -29.22 -12.92 -47.61
C ILE A 129 -28.65 -11.94 -46.58
N GLU A 130 -28.76 -10.63 -46.83
CA GLU A 130 -28.28 -9.59 -45.92
C GLU A 130 -28.97 -9.71 -44.55
N ARG A 131 -30.32 -9.76 -44.53
CA ARG A 131 -31.08 -9.94 -43.28
C ARG A 131 -30.64 -11.18 -42.51
N LEU A 132 -30.53 -12.33 -43.18
CA LEU A 132 -30.09 -13.57 -42.55
C LEU A 132 -28.70 -13.44 -41.92
N LEU A 133 -27.73 -12.88 -42.65
CA LEU A 133 -26.36 -12.70 -42.15
C LEU A 133 -26.33 -11.73 -40.97
N THR A 134 -27.07 -10.63 -41.04
CA THR A 134 -27.21 -9.67 -39.95
C THR A 134 -27.81 -10.32 -38.71
N ASP A 135 -28.88 -11.10 -38.85
CA ASP A 135 -29.52 -11.80 -37.74
C ASP A 135 -28.55 -12.78 -37.06
N MET A 136 -27.79 -13.53 -37.84
CA MET A 136 -26.77 -14.46 -37.33
C MET A 136 -25.63 -13.74 -36.59
N VAL A 137 -25.20 -12.57 -37.09
CA VAL A 137 -24.20 -11.74 -36.40
C VAL A 137 -24.75 -11.20 -35.09
N MET A 138 -25.99 -10.72 -35.08
CA MET A 138 -26.64 -10.22 -33.87
C MET A 138 -26.82 -11.33 -32.82
N GLU A 139 -27.23 -12.53 -33.23
CA GLU A 139 -27.28 -13.72 -32.37
C GLU A 139 -25.91 -14.01 -31.74
N ALA A 140 -24.85 -14.05 -32.56
CA ALA A 140 -23.50 -14.33 -32.07
C ALA A 140 -22.96 -13.25 -31.12
N LEU A 141 -23.31 -11.97 -31.35
CA LEU A 141 -22.95 -10.86 -30.47
C LEU A 141 -23.70 -10.93 -29.13
N SER A 142 -24.99 -11.28 -29.15
CA SER A 142 -25.79 -11.48 -27.94
C SER A 142 -25.24 -12.64 -27.09
N GLU A 143 -24.95 -13.78 -27.72
CA GLU A 143 -24.36 -14.93 -27.01
C GLU A 143 -22.97 -14.61 -26.43
N LEU A 144 -22.16 -13.81 -27.13
CA LEU A 144 -20.85 -13.39 -26.63
C LEU A 144 -20.98 -12.42 -25.44
N ALA A 145 -21.99 -11.55 -25.46
CA ALA A 145 -22.27 -10.65 -24.35
C ALA A 145 -22.73 -11.41 -23.09
N GLU A 146 -23.55 -12.45 -23.25
CA GLU A 146 -23.98 -13.32 -22.15
C GLU A 146 -22.81 -14.14 -21.59
N ALA A 147 -21.98 -14.74 -22.44
CA ALA A 147 -20.81 -15.50 -22.02
C ALA A 147 -19.79 -14.65 -21.23
N ALA A 148 -19.71 -13.35 -21.51
CA ALA A 148 -18.86 -12.42 -20.76
C ALA A 148 -19.37 -12.14 -19.34
N LEU A 149 -20.65 -12.38 -19.04
CA LEU A 149 -21.25 -12.17 -17.72
C LEU A 149 -21.11 -13.39 -16.80
N ASP A 150 -21.02 -14.59 -17.37
CA ASP A 150 -20.97 -15.86 -16.62
C ASP A 150 -19.55 -16.23 -16.12
N ASP A 151 -18.50 -15.72 -16.76
CA ASP A 151 -17.10 -16.10 -16.47
C ASP A 151 -16.51 -15.43 -15.20
N ASP A 152 -17.21 -14.49 -14.56
CA ASP A 152 -16.78 -13.87 -13.29
C ASP A 152 -17.94 -13.66 -12.28
N PRO A 153 -18.10 -14.55 -11.27
CA PRO A 153 -19.15 -14.42 -10.26
C PRO A 153 -19.00 -13.18 -9.36
N ASP A 154 -17.85 -12.49 -9.38
CA ASP A 154 -17.62 -11.24 -8.65
C ASP A 154 -18.13 -10.01 -9.42
N LEU A 155 -18.23 -10.09 -10.76
CA LEU A 155 -18.86 -9.08 -11.63
C LEU A 155 -20.39 -9.18 -11.62
N ALA A 156 -20.94 -10.32 -11.20
CA ALA A 156 -22.38 -10.54 -11.03
C ALA A 156 -22.98 -9.79 -9.81
N ASN A 157 -22.18 -9.02 -9.08
CA ASN A 157 -22.68 -8.18 -7.98
C ASN A 157 -23.10 -6.79 -8.49
N PRO A 158 -24.41 -6.51 -8.67
CA PRO A 158 -24.90 -5.21 -9.14
C PRO A 158 -24.58 -4.04 -8.19
N GLY A 159 -24.10 -4.31 -6.97
CA GLY A 159 -23.66 -3.27 -6.02
C GLY A 159 -22.34 -2.58 -6.36
N ALA A 160 -21.50 -3.16 -7.24
CA ALA A 160 -20.19 -2.60 -7.57
C ALA A 160 -20.25 -1.38 -8.52
N LEU A 161 -21.33 -1.22 -9.28
CA LEU A 161 -21.54 -0.10 -10.19
C LEU A 161 -22.23 1.12 -9.52
N ALA A 162 -22.62 1.02 -8.25
CA ALA A 162 -23.49 2.01 -7.59
C ALA A 162 -22.77 3.06 -6.73
N VAL A 163 -21.44 3.15 -6.74
CA VAL A 163 -20.71 4.17 -5.95
C VAL A 163 -19.91 5.10 -6.86
N ALA A 164 -20.62 6.03 -7.50
CA ALA A 164 -20.05 7.27 -8.01
C ALA A 164 -21.13 8.34 -8.22
N THR A 165 -21.86 8.69 -7.15
CA THR A 165 -22.56 9.98 -7.08
C THR A 165 -22.43 10.54 -5.67
N THR A 166 -21.28 11.12 -5.35
CA THR A 166 -21.24 12.16 -4.33
C THR A 166 -21.78 13.44 -4.98
N PRO A 167 -22.86 14.06 -4.47
CA PRO A 167 -23.20 15.42 -4.85
C PRO A 167 -22.09 16.33 -4.32
N ASP A 168 -21.52 17.17 -5.19
CA ASP A 168 -20.65 18.27 -4.79
C ASP A 168 -21.39 19.17 -3.79
N ASP A 169 -20.85 19.21 -2.57
CA ASP A 169 -21.23 20.17 -1.52
C ASP A 169 -20.50 21.49 -1.80
N ASP A 170 -20.99 22.24 -2.79
CA ASP A 170 -20.60 23.64 -3.01
C ASP A 170 -21.34 24.54 -2.00
N GLY A 171 -20.86 24.49 -0.77
CA GLY A 171 -21.23 25.41 0.29
C GLY A 171 -20.10 26.39 0.62
N GLU A 172 -20.01 27.51 -0.10
CA GLU A 172 -19.43 28.73 0.47
C GLU A 172 -20.41 29.91 0.38
N PRO A 173 -20.73 30.58 1.52
CA PRO A 173 -21.57 31.76 1.54
C PRO A 173 -20.71 33.00 1.26
N MET A 174 -21.05 33.74 0.20
CA MET A 174 -20.49 35.07 -0.04
C MET A 174 -21.07 36.05 0.99
N GLY A 175 -20.18 36.64 1.79
CA GLY A 175 -20.46 37.83 2.59
C GLY A 175 -20.55 39.11 1.78
#